data_AF-A0A939HHH5-F1
#
_entry.id   AF-A0A939HHH5-F1
#
_cell.length_a   1.000
_cell.length_b   1.000
_cell.length_c   1.000
_cell.angle_alpha   90.00
_cell.angle_beta   90.00
_cell.angle_gamma   90.00
#
_symmetry.space_group_name_H-M   'P 1'
#
loop_
_entity.id
_entity.type
_entity.pdbx_description
1 polymer ?
#
loop_
_entity_poly.entity_id
_entity_poly.type
_entity_poly.pdbx_seq_one_letter_code
_entity_poly.pdbx_strand_id
1 'polypeptide(L)'
;MDPAWSTLRVAGVALDIPDELAPTDERGVEGGAAVLEGSKLRLTLDASPFADPLTRYTDKPGYEHWREIVGGLPADFVSFEDQGTRIVATNIAGRATAVVHIPADADRSVALQILRSIRTDQGEFDD
;
A
#
# COMPACT_ATOMS: atom_id res chain seq x y z
N MET A 1 -14.34 8.71 16.47
CA MET A 1 -14.58 9.41 15.21
C MET A 1 -13.79 8.66 14.18
N ASP A 2 -14.47 7.94 13.30
CA ASP A 2 -13.84 7.27 12.17
C ASP A 2 -13.11 8.34 11.33
N PRO A 3 -11.88 8.09 10.87
CA PRO A 3 -11.18 9.04 10.04
C PRO A 3 -12.00 9.31 8.77
N ALA A 4 -12.03 10.56 8.32
CA ALA A 4 -12.55 10.87 6.99
C ALA A 4 -11.62 10.20 5.95
N TRP A 5 -12.22 9.55 4.95
CA TRP A 5 -11.50 8.86 3.89
C TRP A 5 -11.73 9.57 2.55
N SER A 6 -10.66 9.69 1.78
CA SER A 6 -10.64 10.24 0.44
C SER A 6 -10.07 9.22 -0.54
N THR A 7 -10.47 9.28 -1.81
CA THR A 7 -9.93 8.38 -2.84
C THR A 7 -8.74 9.04 -3.54
N LEU A 8 -7.58 8.38 -3.48
CA LEU A 8 -6.40 8.70 -4.27
C LEU A 8 -6.44 7.94 -5.60
N ARG A 9 -6.02 8.59 -6.68
CA ARG A 9 -5.92 8.01 -8.03
C ARG A 9 -4.52 8.24 -8.60
N VAL A 10 -3.87 7.18 -9.04
CA VAL A 10 -2.50 7.19 -9.59
C VAL A 10 -2.43 6.20 -10.74
N ALA A 11 -2.10 6.67 -11.95
CA ALA A 11 -1.84 5.84 -13.13
C ALA A 11 -2.87 4.70 -13.39
N GLY A 12 -4.17 4.98 -13.22
CA GLY A 12 -5.23 4.00 -13.45
C GLY A 12 -5.56 3.09 -12.25
N VAL A 13 -4.90 3.30 -11.11
CA VAL A 13 -5.17 2.65 -9.83
C VAL A 13 -5.86 3.64 -8.89
N ALA A 14 -6.88 3.19 -8.18
CA ALA A 14 -7.55 3.94 -7.14
C ALA A 14 -7.43 3.21 -5.78
N LEU A 15 -7.32 3.96 -4.70
CA LEU A 15 -7.35 3.46 -3.33
C LEU A 15 -7.88 4.53 -2.38
N ASP A 16 -8.50 4.10 -1.29
CA ASP A 16 -8.99 4.98 -0.25
C ASP A 16 -7.92 5.21 0.82
N ILE A 17 -7.72 6.46 1.18
CA ILE A 17 -6.72 6.93 2.13
C ILE A 17 -7.36 7.82 3.19
N PRO A 18 -6.82 7.86 4.42
CA PRO A 18 -7.19 8.87 5.39
C PRO A 18 -6.95 10.29 4.85
N ASP A 19 -7.89 11.22 5.08
CA ASP A 19 -7.82 12.62 4.64
C ASP A 19 -6.57 13.37 5.15
N GLU A 20 -6.01 12.90 6.25
CA GLU A 20 -4.77 13.40 6.85
C GLU A 20 -3.50 13.08 6.06
N LEU A 21 -3.56 12.15 5.09
CA LEU A 21 -2.43 11.84 4.23
C LEU A 21 -2.31 12.88 3.12
N ALA A 22 -1.23 13.64 3.16
CA ALA A 22 -0.91 14.63 2.14
C ALA A 22 0.14 14.07 1.15
N PRO A 23 0.04 14.38 -0.15
CA PRO A 23 1.09 14.04 -1.10
C PRO A 23 2.40 14.76 -0.74
N THR A 24 3.49 14.05 -0.89
CA THR A 24 4.85 14.59 -0.75
C THR A 24 5.41 15.01 -2.10
N ASP A 25 6.48 15.81 -2.13
CA ASP A 25 7.21 16.16 -3.35
C ASP A 25 7.95 14.96 -3.97
N GLU A 26 7.99 13.80 -3.29
CA GLU A 26 8.50 12.54 -3.84
C GLU A 26 7.49 11.97 -4.85
N ARG A 27 7.56 12.43 -6.09
CA ARG A 27 6.89 11.81 -7.24
C ARG A 27 7.86 10.89 -7.97
N GLY A 28 7.41 9.68 -8.29
CA GLY A 28 8.18 8.79 -9.16
C GLY A 28 8.48 9.47 -10.50
N VAL A 29 9.66 9.19 -11.06
CA VAL A 29 10.22 9.83 -12.26
C VAL A 29 9.26 9.81 -13.47
N GLU A 30 8.31 8.86 -13.50
CA GLU A 30 7.36 8.68 -14.61
C GLU A 30 5.87 8.89 -14.22
N GLY A 31 5.57 9.48 -13.05
CA GLY A 31 4.19 9.75 -12.63
C GLY A 31 3.35 8.49 -12.29
N GLY A 32 3.96 7.30 -12.37
CA GLY A 32 3.38 6.03 -11.96
C GLY A 32 3.44 5.76 -10.46
N ALA A 33 4.10 6.62 -9.68
CA ALA A 33 4.22 6.46 -8.23
C ALA A 33 3.82 7.71 -7.46
N ALA A 34 3.20 7.51 -6.30
CA ALA A 34 2.83 8.56 -5.35
C ALA A 34 3.26 8.18 -3.94
N VAL A 35 3.84 9.15 -3.22
CA VAL A 35 4.18 9.03 -1.80
C VAL A 35 3.34 10.03 -1.00
N LEU A 36 2.67 9.55 0.04
CA LEU A 36 1.85 10.35 0.93
C LEU A 36 2.27 10.14 2.38
N GLU A 37 2.25 11.20 3.17
CA GLU A 37 2.65 11.18 4.57
C GLU A 37 1.66 11.97 5.43
N GLY A 38 1.38 11.46 6.63
CA GLY A 38 0.45 12.08 7.58
C GLY A 38 0.23 11.17 8.79
N SER A 39 0.02 11.74 9.98
CA SER A 39 -0.28 10.98 11.20
C SER A 39 0.63 9.78 11.49
N LYS A 40 1.94 9.94 11.24
CA LYS A 40 2.98 8.89 11.39
C LYS A 40 2.83 7.71 10.43
N LEU A 41 1.96 7.81 9.43
CA LEU A 41 1.83 6.86 8.34
C LEU A 41 2.52 7.42 7.10
N ARG A 42 3.26 6.57 6.38
CA ARG A 42 3.79 6.85 5.05
C ARG A 42 3.29 5.79 4.08
N LEU A 43 2.51 6.21 3.09
CA LEU A 43 2.03 5.39 2.00
C LEU A 43 2.90 5.64 0.76
N THR A 44 3.33 4.58 0.11
CA THR A 44 3.93 4.61 -1.22
C THR A 44 3.10 3.71 -2.11
N LEU A 45 2.56 4.26 -3.20
CA LEU A 45 1.91 3.51 -4.26
C LEU A 45 2.75 3.62 -5.51
N ASP A 46 3.02 2.49 -6.15
CA ASP A 46 3.73 2.40 -7.41
C ASP A 46 2.92 1.51 -8.37
N ALA A 47 2.50 2.05 -9.51
CA ALA A 47 1.75 1.35 -10.55
C ALA A 47 2.65 0.67 -11.59
N SER A 48 3.95 0.59 -11.33
CA SER A 48 4.93 -0.07 -12.19
C SER A 48 5.09 -1.53 -11.75
N PRO A 49 5.60 -2.42 -12.64
CA PRO A 49 5.99 -3.76 -12.23
C PRO A 49 7.07 -3.67 -11.15
N PHE A 50 6.70 -4.07 -9.93
CA PHE A 50 7.57 -3.98 -8.78
C PHE A 50 8.83 -4.83 -8.97
N ALA A 51 9.99 -4.23 -8.77
CA ALA A 51 11.28 -4.85 -9.07
C ALA A 51 11.74 -5.84 -8.00
N ASP A 52 11.19 -5.80 -6.77
CA ASP A 52 11.67 -6.61 -5.65
C ASP A 52 10.64 -7.67 -5.22
N PRO A 53 10.97 -8.96 -5.20
CA PRO A 53 10.03 -9.96 -4.71
C PRO A 53 9.87 -9.79 -3.19
N LEU A 54 8.62 -9.64 -2.73
CA LEU A 54 8.26 -9.51 -1.31
C LEU A 54 8.78 -10.66 -0.41
N THR A 55 9.34 -11.71 -1.01
CA THR A 55 9.97 -12.86 -0.34
C THR A 55 11.36 -12.59 0.22
N ARG A 56 11.99 -11.44 -0.06
CA ARG A 56 13.33 -11.13 0.50
C ARG A 56 13.32 -10.74 1.99
N TYR A 57 12.14 -10.55 2.58
CA TYR A 57 11.99 -10.07 3.95
C TYR A 57 11.73 -11.17 4.98
N THR A 58 11.89 -12.45 4.60
CA THR A 58 11.60 -13.60 5.48
C THR A 58 12.37 -13.61 6.79
N ASP A 59 13.57 -13.02 6.81
CA ASP A 59 14.43 -12.94 7.99
C ASP A 59 14.12 -11.71 8.88
N LYS A 60 13.15 -10.87 8.49
CA LYS A 60 12.76 -9.71 9.28
C LYS A 60 11.87 -10.11 10.46
N PRO A 61 12.00 -9.42 11.61
CA PRO A 61 11.11 -9.66 12.74
C PRO A 61 9.66 -9.36 12.35
N GLY A 62 8.74 -10.16 12.88
CA GLY A 62 7.31 -10.01 12.59
C GLY A 62 6.95 -10.28 11.12
N TYR A 63 7.81 -10.98 10.37
CA TYR A 63 7.51 -11.36 9.00
C TYR A 63 6.26 -12.25 8.92
N GLU A 64 5.28 -11.79 8.18
CA GLU A 64 4.08 -12.53 7.78
C GLU A 64 3.91 -12.38 6.28
N HIS A 65 3.54 -13.46 5.60
CA HIS A 65 3.15 -13.46 4.19
C HIS A 65 1.82 -14.18 4.03
N TRP A 66 0.91 -13.59 3.28
CA TRP A 66 -0.38 -14.18 2.97
C TRP A 66 -0.90 -13.65 1.64
N ARG A 67 -2.00 -14.23 1.16
CA ARG A 67 -2.66 -13.81 -0.09
C ARG A 67 -4.11 -13.46 0.18
N GLU A 68 -4.61 -12.46 -0.54
CA GLU A 68 -6.01 -12.05 -0.54
C GLU A 68 -6.48 -11.73 -1.96
N ILE A 69 -7.79 -11.62 -2.16
CA ILE A 69 -8.36 -11.03 -3.37
C ILE A 69 -8.61 -9.55 -3.11
N VAL A 70 -8.01 -8.68 -3.92
CA VAL A 70 -8.12 -7.23 -3.83
C VAL A 70 -8.56 -6.68 -5.18
N GLY A 71 -9.69 -5.99 -5.19
CA GLY A 71 -10.32 -5.50 -6.41
C GLY A 71 -10.68 -6.57 -7.44
N GLY A 72 -10.73 -7.86 -7.06
CA GLY A 72 -10.95 -8.98 -7.98
C GLY A 72 -9.67 -9.74 -8.38
N LEU A 73 -8.48 -9.23 -8.06
CA LEU A 73 -7.21 -9.86 -8.41
C LEU A 73 -6.52 -10.51 -7.20
N PRO A 74 -5.75 -11.59 -7.40
CA PRO A 74 -4.88 -12.12 -6.36
C PRO A 74 -3.78 -11.11 -6.02
N ALA A 75 -3.64 -10.82 -4.73
CA ALA A 75 -2.65 -9.92 -4.18
C ALA A 75 -1.80 -10.65 -3.13
N ASP A 76 -0.49 -10.52 -3.22
CA ASP A 76 0.45 -11.00 -2.21
C ASP A 76 0.68 -9.89 -1.19
N PHE A 77 0.50 -10.20 0.08
CA PHE A 77 0.74 -9.29 1.18
C PHE A 77 1.93 -9.75 2.01
N VAL A 78 2.72 -8.78 2.48
CA VAL A 78 3.71 -9.00 3.53
C VAL A 78 3.60 -7.97 4.63
N SER A 79 3.92 -8.38 5.85
CA SER A 79 4.12 -7.50 7.00
C SER A 79 5.46 -7.85 7.63
N PHE A 80 6.23 -6.85 8.05
CA PHE A 80 7.45 -7.06 8.83
C PHE A 80 7.84 -5.80 9.58
N GLU A 81 8.82 -5.89 10.47
CA GLU A 81 9.34 -4.77 11.24
C GLU A 81 10.78 -4.44 10.86
N ASP A 82 11.08 -3.15 10.77
CA ASP A 82 12.44 -2.62 10.59
C ASP A 82 12.60 -1.35 11.42
N GLN A 83 13.59 -1.33 12.32
CA GLN A 83 13.99 -0.14 13.08
C GLN A 83 12.83 0.58 13.80
N GLY A 84 11.90 -0.17 14.41
CA GLY A 84 10.75 0.39 15.14
C GLY A 84 9.59 0.85 14.23
N THR A 85 9.67 0.56 12.93
CA THR A 85 8.62 0.77 11.94
C THR A 85 8.07 -0.59 11.55
N ARG A 86 6.75 -0.73 11.47
CA ARG A 86 6.10 -1.84 10.79
C ARG A 86 5.79 -1.44 9.35
N ILE A 87 6.16 -2.32 8.44
CA ILE A 87 5.96 -2.18 7.01
C ILE A 87 4.92 -3.22 6.60
N VAL A 88 3.85 -2.77 5.98
CA VAL A 88 2.84 -3.64 5.36
C VAL A 88 2.80 -3.32 3.88
N ALA A 89 3.04 -4.32 3.05
CA ALA A 89 3.07 -4.15 1.60
C ALA A 89 2.12 -5.13 0.92
N THR A 90 1.60 -4.72 -0.24
CA THR A 90 0.85 -5.58 -1.14
C THR A 90 1.38 -5.44 -2.56
N ASN A 91 1.42 -6.56 -3.28
CA ASN A 91 1.74 -6.60 -4.70
C ASN A 91 0.59 -7.27 -5.47
N ILE A 92 0.03 -6.55 -6.41
CA ILE A 92 -0.94 -7.04 -7.40
C ILE A 92 -0.19 -7.18 -8.71
N ALA A 93 0.05 -8.42 -9.12
CA ALA A 93 0.93 -8.74 -10.24
C ALA A 93 0.55 -7.97 -11.52
N GLY A 94 1.53 -7.23 -12.07
CA GLY A 94 1.37 -6.46 -13.31
C GLY A 94 0.49 -5.21 -13.19
N ARG A 95 0.10 -4.80 -11.97
CA ARG A 95 -0.82 -3.68 -11.75
C ARG A 95 -0.27 -2.64 -10.78
N ALA A 96 0.04 -3.04 -9.55
CA ALA A 96 0.39 -2.11 -8.50
C ALA A 96 1.17 -2.78 -7.38
N THR A 97 2.05 -2.03 -6.76
CA THR A 97 2.56 -2.31 -5.42
C THR A 97 2.31 -1.12 -4.53
N ALA A 98 1.78 -1.39 -3.34
CA ALA A 98 1.59 -0.38 -2.32
C ALA A 98 2.27 -0.81 -1.03
N VAL A 99 2.94 0.13 -0.38
CA VAL A 99 3.70 -0.05 0.86
C VAL A 99 3.26 1.00 1.85
N VAL A 100 2.88 0.56 3.04
CA VAL A 100 2.49 1.41 4.15
C VAL A 100 3.48 1.21 5.30
N HIS A 101 4.07 2.31 5.76
CA HIS A 101 4.91 2.35 6.94
C HIS A 101 4.11 2.97 8.09
N ILE A 102 4.09 2.30 9.24
CA ILE A 102 3.48 2.76 10.48
C ILE A 102 4.44 2.49 11.65
N PRO A 103 4.28 3.15 12.81
CA PRO A 103 5.02 2.78 14.02
C PRO A 103 4.79 1.31 14.37
N ALA A 104 5.81 0.61 14.88
CA ALA A 104 5.69 -0.83 15.20
C ALA A 104 4.62 -1.13 16.27
N ASP A 105 4.35 -0.17 17.17
CA ASP A 105 3.30 -0.27 18.18
C ASP A 105 1.89 0.10 17.66
N ALA A 106 1.80 0.65 16.45
CA ALA A 106 0.53 1.07 15.88
C ALA A 106 -0.30 -0.12 15.37
N ASP A 107 -1.63 0.06 15.43
CA ASP A 107 -2.56 -0.90 14.88
C ASP A 107 -2.45 -0.96 13.35
N ARG A 108 -2.28 -2.18 12.81
CA ARG A 108 -2.09 -2.38 11.37
C ARG A 108 -3.39 -2.31 10.57
N SER A 109 -4.56 -2.20 11.20
CA SER A 109 -5.84 -2.29 10.50
C SER A 109 -6.02 -1.14 9.52
N VAL A 110 -5.52 0.06 9.84
CA VAL A 110 -5.55 1.21 8.91
C VAL A 110 -4.71 0.91 7.67
N ALA A 111 -3.50 0.36 7.84
CA ALA A 111 -2.66 -0.05 6.72
C ALA A 111 -3.36 -1.10 5.85
N LEU A 112 -3.94 -2.14 6.46
CA LEU A 112 -4.68 -3.17 5.73
C LEU A 112 -5.92 -2.61 5.03
N GLN A 113 -6.65 -1.68 5.65
CA GLN A 113 -7.82 -1.05 5.06
C GLN A 113 -7.45 -0.23 3.82
N ILE A 114 -6.36 0.54 3.87
CA ILE A 114 -5.81 1.25 2.71
C ILE A 114 -5.48 0.26 1.60
N LEU A 115 -4.67 -0.78 1.89
CA LEU A 115 -4.20 -1.73 0.88
C LEU A 115 -5.32 -2.58 0.27
N ARG A 116 -6.33 -2.96 1.05
CA ARG A 116 -7.49 -3.74 0.57
C ARG A 116 -8.48 -2.92 -0.24
N SER A 117 -8.38 -1.59 -0.21
CA SER A 117 -9.24 -0.70 -1.01
C SER A 117 -8.75 -0.52 -2.45
N ILE A 118 -7.57 -1.07 -2.79
CA ILE A 118 -6.98 -0.94 -4.13
C ILE A 118 -7.92 -1.56 -5.18
N ARG A 119 -8.14 -0.79 -6.24
CA ARG A 119 -9.02 -1.11 -7.37
C ARG A 119 -8.55 -0.36 -8.61
N THR A 120 -9.15 -0.64 -9.77
CA THR A 120 -8.92 0.20 -10.95
C THR A 120 -9.62 1.55 -10.81
N ASP A 121 -9.14 2.54 -11.55
CA ASP A 121 -9.78 3.87 -11.67
C ASP A 121 -11.23 3.78 -12.20
N GLN A 122 -11.56 2.71 -12.94
CA GLN A 122 -12.88 2.42 -13.48
C GLN A 122 -13.77 1.51 -12.59
N GLY A 123 -13.25 0.96 -11.48
CA GLY A 123 -13.97 0.02 -10.61
C GLY A 123 -13.14 -1.22 -10.25
N GLU A 124 -13.79 -2.37 -10.10
CA GLU A 124 -13.09 -3.66 -9.94
C GLU A 124 -12.24 -3.98 -11.18
N PHE A 125 -11.18 -4.78 -10.98
CA PHE A 125 -10.38 -5.29 -12.08
C PHE A 125 -11.25 -6.28 -12.88
N ASP A 126 -11.58 -5.93 -14.13
CA ASP A 126 -12.29 -6.82 -15.07
C ASP A 126 -11.36 -7.99 -15.46
N ASP A 127 -11.90 -9.22 -15.42
CA ASP A 127 -11.23 -10.51 -15.63
C ASP A 127 -10.70 -10.72 -17.06
#